data_AF-A0A9E2NDP5-F1
#
_entry.id   AF-A0A9E2NDP5-F1
#
_cell.length_a   1.000
_cell.length_b   1.000
_cell.length_c   1.000
_cell.angle_alpha   90.00
_cell.angle_beta   90.00
_cell.angle_gamma   90.00
#
_symmetry.space_group_name_H-M   'P 1'
#
loop_
_entity.id
_entity.type
_entity.pdbx_description
1 polymer ?
#
loop_
_entity_poly.entity_id
_entity_poly.type
_entity_poly.pdbx_seq_one_letter_code
_entity_poly.pdbx_strand_id
1 'polypeptide(L)'
;MFLCASCGASIVGEDRFRKRKVLDPVYHIYYHCSKSKDETCPEPYLTEEKLIKSLNQYVHFLYMIQPQKIRYSEKLKMSIDKYKEVRETILLTQDINPDEKPIDFRDYAKNIFRNGVIDEKREIVKAVSGSEMLFIHNENITSKFN
;
A
#
# COMPACT_ATOMS: atom_id res chain seq x y z
N MET A 1 -5.81 5.01 8.74
CA MET A 1 -4.87 6.16 8.68
C MET A 1 -3.61 5.72 9.41
N PHE A 2 -2.42 6.04 8.89
CA PHE A 2 -1.17 5.60 9.52
C PHE A 2 -0.79 6.51 10.69
N LEU A 3 -0.24 5.91 11.74
CA LEU A 3 0.33 6.62 12.87
C LEU A 3 1.85 6.44 12.90
N CYS A 4 2.56 7.45 13.36
CA CYS A 4 3.96 7.31 13.73
C CYS A 4 4.07 6.32 14.89
N ALA A 5 4.91 5.30 14.77
CA ALA A 5 5.19 4.41 15.89
C ALA A 5 5.85 5.20 17.03
N SER A 6 6.99 5.84 16.80
CA SER A 6 7.77 6.49 17.87
C SER A 6 6.98 7.44 18.79
N CYS A 7 6.07 8.26 18.28
CA CYS A 7 5.34 9.24 19.09
C CYS A 7 3.80 9.19 18.97
N GLY A 8 3.25 8.33 18.12
CA GLY A 8 1.81 8.20 17.92
C GLY A 8 1.13 9.37 17.20
N ALA A 9 1.88 10.31 16.60
CA ALA A 9 1.33 11.38 15.77
C ALA A 9 0.83 10.84 14.43
N SER A 10 0.07 11.64 13.68
CA SER A 10 -0.34 11.28 12.32
C SER A 10 0.83 11.28 11.34
N ILE A 11 0.72 10.47 10.28
CA ILE A 11 1.61 10.57 9.12
C ILE A 11 0.98 11.50 8.08
N VAL A 12 1.77 12.44 7.57
CA VAL A 12 1.38 13.39 6.52
C VAL A 12 2.21 13.18 5.26
N GLY A 13 1.65 13.52 4.11
CA GLY A 13 2.37 13.58 2.83
C GLY A 13 2.81 15.00 2.54
N GLU A 14 4.05 15.16 2.06
CA GLU A 14 4.67 16.42 1.65
C GLU A 14 5.11 16.31 0.18
N ASP A 15 4.58 17.21 -0.65
CA ASP A 15 4.95 17.34 -2.05
C ASP A 15 6.24 18.17 -2.18
N ARG A 16 7.29 17.58 -2.75
CA ARG A 16 8.57 18.25 -2.98
C ARG A 16 8.85 18.40 -4.46
N PHE A 17 8.86 19.65 -4.90
CA PHE A 17 9.23 20.05 -6.24
C PHE A 17 10.68 20.54 -6.26
N ARG A 18 11.54 19.86 -7.03
CA ARG A 18 12.93 20.26 -7.24
C ARG A 18 13.15 20.71 -8.67
N LYS A 19 13.32 22.02 -8.85
CA LYS A 19 13.79 22.59 -10.13
C LYS A 19 15.23 22.15 -10.40
N ARG A 20 15.56 21.82 -11.65
CA ARG A 20 16.91 21.49 -12.09
C ARG A 20 17.38 22.53 -13.11
N LYS A 21 18.69 22.77 -13.16
CA LYS A 21 19.28 23.85 -14.00
C LYS A 21 19.13 23.61 -15.51
N VAL A 22 19.15 22.34 -15.94
CA VAL A 22 19.19 21.94 -17.36
C VAL A 22 18.13 20.89 -17.70
N LEU A 23 17.72 20.08 -16.72
CA LEU A 23 16.78 18.97 -16.90
C LEU A 23 15.40 19.34 -16.39
N ASP A 24 14.43 18.50 -16.74
CA ASP A 24 13.06 18.66 -16.24
C ASP A 24 13.01 18.66 -14.70
N PRO A 25 12.10 19.47 -14.11
CA PRO A 25 11.84 19.44 -12.68
C PRO A 25 11.47 18.03 -12.23
N VAL A 26 11.91 17.67 -11.02
CA VAL A 26 11.57 16.38 -10.42
C VAL A 26 10.59 16.59 -9.29
N TYR A 27 9.56 15.76 -9.27
CA TYR A 27 8.52 15.73 -8.26
C TYR A 27 8.65 14.46 -7.41
N HIS A 28 8.58 14.62 -6.09
CA HIS A 28 8.59 13.51 -5.14
C HIS A 28 7.59 13.76 -4.02
N ILE A 29 6.89 12.71 -3.60
CA ILE A 29 6.04 12.72 -2.41
C ILE A 29 6.80 12.01 -1.29
N TYR A 30 6.91 12.68 -0.14
CA TYR A 30 7.48 12.13 1.09
C TYR A 30 6.40 12.03 2.16
N TYR A 31 6.41 10.93 2.90
CA TYR A 31 5.55 10.69 4.04
C TYR A 31 6.38 10.78 5.32
N HIS A 32 5.92 11.52 6.31
CA HIS A 32 6.65 11.67 7.57
C HIS A 32 5.70 11.88 8.74
N CYS A 33 6.23 11.68 9.96
CA CYS A 33 5.55 12.06 11.18
C CYS A 33 5.20 13.55 11.14
N SER A 34 3.96 13.91 11.45
CA SER A 34 3.52 15.31 11.52
C SER A 34 4.18 16.09 12.65
N LYS A 35 4.87 15.40 13.58
CA LYS A 35 5.54 15.97 14.74
C LYS A 35 4.60 16.74 15.69
N SER A 36 3.29 16.57 15.54
CA SER A 36 2.29 17.27 16.36
C SER A 36 2.25 16.81 17.82
N LYS A 37 2.93 15.70 18.15
CA LYS A 37 3.07 15.17 19.52
C LYS A 37 4.50 15.22 20.05
N ASP A 38 5.49 15.24 19.15
CA ASP A 38 6.92 15.30 19.47
C ASP A 38 7.65 15.99 18.32
N GLU A 39 8.13 17.21 18.57
CA GLU A 39 8.87 18.03 17.60
C GLU A 39 10.22 17.41 17.20
N THR A 40 10.79 16.61 18.11
CA THR A 40 12.09 15.95 17.96
C THR A 40 11.99 14.50 17.50
N CYS A 41 10.79 14.06 17.10
CA CYS A 41 10.54 12.67 16.71
C CYS A 41 11.59 12.16 15.70
N PRO A 42 12.26 11.02 15.98
CA PRO A 42 13.40 10.55 15.20
C PRO A 42 13.00 9.76 13.94
N GLU A 43 11.70 9.55 13.70
CA GLU A 43 11.23 8.77 12.55
C GLU A 43 11.71 9.40 11.22
N PRO A 44 12.29 8.59 10.33
CA PRO A 44 12.74 9.07 9.03
C PRO A 44 11.57 9.38 8.09
N TYR A 45 11.87 10.18 7.07
CA TYR A 45 10.97 10.43 5.95
C TYR A 45 10.94 9.21 5.04
N LEU A 46 9.76 8.92 4.50
CA LEU A 46 9.49 7.76 3.66
C LEU A 46 9.00 8.22 2.29
N THR A 47 9.73 7.91 1.21
CA THR A 47 9.23 8.19 -0.16
C THR A 47 7.99 7.35 -0.48
N GLU A 48 7.14 7.81 -1.39
CA GLU A 48 5.97 7.02 -1.87
C GLU A 48 6.34 5.61 -2.36
N GLU A 49 7.46 5.46 -3.08
CA GLU A 49 7.93 4.15 -3.55
C GLU A 49 8.19 3.18 -2.39
N LYS A 50 8.93 3.63 -1.36
CA LYS A 50 9.19 2.85 -0.15
C LYS A 50 7.90 2.55 0.62
N LEU A 51 6.95 3.49 0.68
CA LEU A 51 5.64 3.26 1.30
C LEU A 51 4.87 2.15 0.58
N ILE A 52 4.78 2.21 -0.75
CA ILE A 52 4.14 1.17 -1.57
C ILE A 52 4.84 -0.18 -1.39
N LYS A 53 6.17 -0.19 -1.35
CA LYS A 53 6.95 -1.41 -1.09
C LYS A 53 6.59 -2.01 0.28
N SER A 54 6.55 -1.19 1.32
CA SER A 54 6.23 -1.65 2.67
C SER A 54 4.77 -2.13 2.79
N LEU A 55 3.82 -1.48 2.12
CA LEU A 55 2.44 -1.94 2.01
C LEU A 55 2.36 -3.33 1.39
N ASN A 56 3.03 -3.55 0.26
CA ASN A 56 3.05 -4.86 -0.40
C ASN A 56 3.65 -5.94 0.51
N GLN A 57 4.72 -5.63 1.24
CA GLN A 57 5.32 -6.55 2.21
C GLN A 57 4.33 -6.89 3.34
N TYR A 58 3.62 -5.89 3.86
CA TYR A 58 2.61 -6.09 4.90
C TYR A 58 1.44 -6.96 4.41
N VAL A 59 0.92 -6.70 3.20
CA VAL A 59 -0.13 -7.53 2.58
C VAL A 59 0.36 -8.97 2.41
N HIS A 60 1.58 -9.16 1.92
CA HIS A 60 2.17 -10.49 1.74
C HIS A 60 2.32 -11.23 3.06
N PHE A 61 2.85 -10.56 4.09
CA PHE A 61 2.98 -11.11 5.44
C PHE A 61 1.63 -11.55 6.00
N LEU A 62 0.62 -10.68 5.97
CA LEU A 62 -0.72 -11.03 6.47
C LEU A 62 -1.33 -12.18 5.69
N TYR A 63 -1.22 -12.18 4.37
CA TYR A 63 -1.78 -13.25 3.54
C TYR A 63 -1.17 -14.61 3.85
N MET A 64 0.14 -14.65 4.15
CA MET A 64 0.83 -15.91 4.47
C MET A 64 0.65 -16.38 5.91
N ILE A 65 0.68 -15.45 6.88
CA ILE A 65 0.77 -15.80 8.30
C ILE A 65 -0.60 -15.71 8.99
N GLN A 66 -1.44 -14.75 8.59
CA GLN A 66 -2.73 -14.47 9.24
C GLN A 66 -3.85 -14.14 8.23
N PRO A 67 -4.11 -14.99 7.21
CA PRO A 67 -5.09 -14.68 6.15
C PRO A 67 -6.50 -14.40 6.69
N GLN A 68 -6.88 -15.00 7.83
CA GLN A 68 -8.14 -14.79 8.51
C GLN A 68 -8.33 -13.36 9.04
N LYS A 69 -7.26 -12.56 9.15
CA LYS A 69 -7.35 -11.15 9.53
C LYS A 69 -7.73 -10.24 8.36
N ILE A 70 -7.56 -10.68 7.12
CA ILE A 70 -7.91 -9.88 5.96
C ILE A 70 -9.44 -9.83 5.85
N ARG A 71 -10.00 -8.62 5.83
CA ARG A 71 -11.45 -8.38 5.79
C ARG A 71 -11.85 -7.83 4.42
N TYR A 72 -12.38 -8.71 3.58
CA TYR A 72 -12.87 -8.32 2.26
C TYR A 72 -14.29 -7.71 2.36
N SER A 73 -14.42 -6.44 1.97
CA SER A 73 -15.72 -5.85 1.68
C SER A 73 -16.34 -6.52 0.46
N GLU A 74 -17.66 -6.43 0.31
CA GLU A 74 -18.32 -6.96 -0.88
C GLU A 74 -17.85 -6.28 -2.17
N LYS A 75 -17.69 -4.95 -2.12
CA LYS A 75 -17.11 -4.16 -3.21
C LYS A 75 -15.69 -4.64 -3.59
N LEU A 76 -14.84 -4.95 -2.60
CA LEU A 76 -13.49 -5.43 -2.86
C LEU A 76 -13.50 -6.81 -3.52
N LYS A 77 -14.36 -7.74 -3.07
CA LYS A 77 -14.52 -9.04 -3.73
C LYS A 77 -14.93 -8.89 -5.18
N MET A 78 -15.96 -8.10 -5.47
CA MET A 78 -16.40 -7.82 -6.83
C MET A 78 -15.28 -7.24 -7.70
N SER A 79 -14.46 -6.36 -7.13
CA SER A 79 -13.32 -5.75 -7.84
C SER A 79 -12.20 -6.76 -8.12
N ILE A 80 -11.91 -7.66 -7.18
CA ILE A 80 -10.96 -8.77 -7.35
C ILE A 80 -11.45 -9.73 -8.44
N ASP A 81 -12.74 -10.10 -8.40
CA ASP A 81 -13.32 -11.01 -9.38
C ASP A 81 -13.33 -10.39 -10.79
N LYS A 82 -13.65 -9.10 -10.90
CA LYS A 82 -13.56 -8.40 -12.19
C LYS A 82 -12.13 -8.34 -12.72
N TYR A 83 -11.15 -8.12 -11.84
CA TYR A 83 -9.74 -8.16 -12.22
C TYR A 83 -9.32 -9.54 -12.73
N LYS A 84 -9.78 -10.62 -12.08
CA LYS A 84 -9.54 -12.00 -12.54
C LYS A 84 -10.17 -12.25 -13.91
N GLU A 85 -11.45 -11.92 -14.07
CA GLU A 85 -12.21 -12.12 -15.33
C GLU A 85 -11.52 -11.42 -16.52
N VAL A 86 -11.15 -10.15 -16.36
CA VAL A 86 -10.46 -9.38 -17.41
C VAL A 86 -9.11 -10.00 -17.75
N ARG A 87 -8.34 -10.40 -16.73
CA ARG A 87 -7.03 -11.03 -16.94
C ARG A 87 -7.15 -12.37 -17.66
N GLU A 88 -8.06 -13.23 -17.22
CA GLU A 88 -8.29 -14.55 -17.82
C GLU A 88 -8.70 -14.42 -19.28
N THR A 89 -9.61 -13.48 -19.59
CA THR A 89 -10.02 -13.16 -20.96
C THR A 89 -8.82 -12.76 -21.84
N ILE A 90 -7.93 -11.90 -21.32
CA ILE A 90 -6.72 -11.47 -22.05
C ILE A 90 -5.76 -12.63 -22.29
N LEU A 91 -5.52 -13.49 -21.28
CA LEU A 91 -4.60 -14.62 -21.41
C LEU A 91 -5.12 -15.67 -22.40
N LEU A 92 -6.42 -15.99 -22.35
CA LEU A 92 -7.04 -16.92 -23.30
C LEU A 92 -6.97 -16.39 -24.74
N THR A 93 -7.10 -15.07 -24.94
CA THR A 93 -6.93 -14.44 -26.27
C THR A 93 -5.50 -14.57 -26.81
N GLN A 94 -4.53 -14.81 -25.94
CA GLN A 94 -3.12 -15.02 -26.28
C GLN A 94 -2.74 -16.51 -26.31
N ASP A 95 -3.72 -17.43 -26.30
CA ASP A 95 -3.52 -18.88 -26.18
C ASP A 95 -2.71 -19.30 -24.95
N ILE A 96 -2.78 -18.51 -23.86
CA ILE A 96 -2.13 -18.82 -22.58
C ILE A 96 -3.19 -19.35 -21.61
N ASN A 97 -2.98 -20.55 -21.07
CA ASN A 97 -3.84 -21.10 -20.03
C ASN A 97 -3.72 -20.28 -18.72
N PRO A 98 -4.80 -19.66 -18.21
CA PRO A 98 -4.75 -18.89 -16.97
C PRO A 98 -4.38 -19.72 -15.74
N ASP A 99 -4.70 -21.02 -15.71
CA ASP A 99 -4.44 -21.91 -14.59
C ASP A 99 -2.94 -22.17 -14.37
N GLU A 100 -2.12 -22.02 -15.42
CA GLU A 100 -0.66 -22.08 -15.30
C GLU A 100 -0.06 -20.85 -14.62
N LYS A 101 -0.85 -19.78 -14.49
CA LYS A 101 -0.47 -18.51 -13.85
C LYS A 101 -1.58 -18.10 -12.88
N PRO A 102 -1.80 -18.81 -11.77
CA PRO A 102 -2.80 -18.42 -10.80
C PRO A 102 -2.45 -17.05 -10.21
N ILE A 103 -3.48 -16.24 -9.92
CA ILE A 103 -3.33 -14.98 -9.19
C ILE A 103 -4.12 -15.02 -7.90
N ASP A 104 -3.62 -14.30 -6.91
CA ASP A 104 -4.31 -14.13 -5.65
C ASP A 104 -4.48 -12.65 -5.27
N PHE A 105 -4.97 -12.43 -4.04
CA PHE A 105 -5.21 -11.09 -3.54
C PHE A 105 -3.94 -10.20 -3.54
N ARG A 106 -2.76 -10.78 -3.37
CA ARG A 106 -1.49 -10.03 -3.35
C ARG A 106 -1.18 -9.43 -4.72
N ASP A 107 -1.48 -10.16 -5.79
CA ASP A 107 -1.31 -9.67 -7.17
C ASP A 107 -2.25 -8.52 -7.46
N TYR A 108 -3.52 -8.66 -7.07
CA TYR A 108 -4.50 -7.59 -7.16
C TYR A 108 -4.04 -6.36 -6.36
N ALA A 109 -3.64 -6.55 -5.10
CA ALA A 109 -3.19 -5.46 -4.24
C ALA A 109 -1.97 -4.73 -4.82
N LYS A 110 -0.99 -5.47 -5.33
CA LYS A 110 0.20 -4.93 -5.98
C LYS A 110 -0.14 -4.09 -7.21
N ASN A 111 -1.08 -4.55 -8.05
CA ASN A 111 -1.55 -3.78 -9.19
C ASN A 111 -2.21 -2.46 -8.76
N ILE A 112 -3.13 -2.51 -7.79
CA ILE A 112 -3.86 -1.32 -7.34
C ILE A 112 -2.93 -0.32 -6.61
N PHE A 113 -1.98 -0.76 -5.80
CA PHE A 113 -1.04 0.17 -5.18
C PHE A 113 -0.20 0.93 -6.21
N ARG A 114 0.11 0.29 -7.34
CA ARG A 114 0.88 0.90 -8.44
C ARG A 114 0.01 1.80 -9.33
N ASN A 115 -1.16 1.30 -9.75
CA ASN A 115 -1.92 1.87 -10.87
C ASN A 115 -3.34 2.33 -10.49
N GLY A 116 -3.85 1.90 -9.34
CA GLY A 116 -5.22 2.19 -8.92
C GLY A 116 -5.41 3.61 -8.42
N VAL A 117 -6.67 4.05 -8.37
CA VAL A 117 -7.02 5.35 -7.81
C VAL A 117 -6.98 5.33 -6.27
N ILE A 118 -6.98 6.51 -5.64
CA ILE A 118 -6.82 6.66 -4.19
C ILE A 118 -7.84 5.81 -3.41
N ASP A 119 -9.09 5.76 -3.86
CA ASP A 119 -10.14 5.02 -3.14
C ASP A 119 -9.98 3.50 -3.24
N GLU A 120 -9.47 2.97 -4.35
CA GLU A 120 -9.14 1.55 -4.47
C GLU A 120 -7.94 1.18 -3.57
N LYS A 121 -6.91 2.04 -3.56
CA LYS A 121 -5.76 1.88 -2.64
C LYS A 121 -6.22 1.86 -1.19
N ARG A 122 -7.11 2.79 -0.81
CA ARG A 122 -7.70 2.86 0.55
C ARG A 122 -8.50 1.61 0.88
N GLU A 123 -9.22 1.05 -0.09
CA GLU A 123 -10.02 -0.17 0.11
C GLU A 123 -9.14 -1.38 0.46
N ILE A 124 -7.99 -1.54 -0.20
CA ILE A 124 -7.02 -2.58 0.18
C ILE A 124 -6.44 -2.32 1.56
N VAL A 125 -6.03 -1.08 1.86
CA VAL A 125 -5.48 -0.73 3.18
C VAL A 125 -6.49 -1.06 4.29
N LYS A 126 -7.77 -0.74 4.09
CA LYS A 126 -8.84 -1.10 5.03
C LYS A 126 -8.99 -2.61 5.19
N ALA A 127 -8.92 -3.36 4.09
CA ALA A 127 -9.05 -4.80 4.13
C ALA A 127 -7.93 -5.47 4.95
N VAL A 128 -6.70 -4.96 4.84
CA VAL A 128 -5.54 -5.52 5.55
C VAL A 128 -5.33 -4.94 6.95
N SER A 129 -5.79 -3.72 7.22
CA SER A 129 -5.83 -3.18 8.58
C SER A 129 -6.92 -3.81 9.42
N GLY A 130 -8.03 -4.22 8.78
CA GLY A 130 -9.24 -4.64 9.50
C GLY A 130 -9.68 -3.54 10.48
N SER A 131 -9.76 -3.90 11.76
CA SER A 131 -10.06 -2.97 12.86
C SER A 131 -8.83 -2.42 13.58
N GLU A 132 -7.62 -2.82 13.17
CA GLU A 132 -6.35 -2.40 13.80
C GLU A 132 -5.83 -1.10 13.14
N MET A 133 -5.11 -0.29 13.93
CA MET A 133 -4.33 0.83 13.38
C MET A 133 -3.02 0.31 12.80
N LEU A 134 -2.60 0.90 11.68
CA LEU A 134 -1.28 0.65 11.10
C LEU A 134 -0.32 1.77 11.50
N PHE A 135 0.90 1.39 11.82
CA PHE A 135 1.96 2.28 12.25
C PHE A 135 3.09 2.30 11.22
N ILE A 136 3.79 3.42 11.12
CA ILE A 136 5.05 3.53 10.40
C ILE A 136 6.18 3.67 11.41
N HIS A 137 7.16 2.77 11.30
CA HIS A 137 8.38 2.76 12.09
C HIS A 137 9.57 2.43 11.19
N ASN A 138 10.63 3.25 11.22
CA ASN A 138 11.85 3.01 10.44
C ASN A 138 11.54 2.64 8.98
N GLU A 139 10.74 3.48 8.32
CA GLU A 139 10.31 3.30 6.93
C GLU A 139 9.42 2.07 6.65
N ASN A 140 8.93 1.36 7.67
CA ASN A 140 8.14 0.13 7.52
C ASN A 140 6.76 0.22 8.18
N ILE A 141 5.77 -0.47 7.59
CA ILE A 141 4.40 -0.60 8.12
C ILE A 141 4.30 -1.79 9.06
N THR A 142 3.70 -1.57 10.23
CA THR A 142 3.42 -2.61 11.24
C THR A 142 2.02 -2.44 11.83
N SER A 143 1.46 -3.46 12.48
CA SER A 143 0.17 -3.37 13.19
C SER A 143 0.25 -3.52 14.71
N LYS A 144 1.46 -3.68 15.26
CA LYS A 144 1.72 -3.69 16.71
C LYS A 144 3.08 -3.08 17.02
N PHE A 145 3.15 -2.40 18.16
CA PHE A 145 4.39 -2.14 18.88
C PHE A 145 4.87 -3.47 19.49
N ASN A 146 6.11 -3.86 19.21
CA ASN A 146 6.90 -4.72 20.08
C ASN A 146 8.05 -3.87 20.60
#